data_AF-A0ABD7NAV9-F1
#
_entry.id   AF-A0ABD7NAV9-F1
#
_cell.length_a   1.000
_cell.length_b   1.000
_cell.length_c   1.000
_cell.angle_alpha   90.00
_cell.angle_beta   90.00
_cell.angle_gamma   90.00
#
_symmetry.space_group_name_H-M   'P 1'
#
loop_
_entity.id
_entity.type
_entity.pdbx_description
1 polymer ?
#
loop_
_entity_poly.entity_id
_entity_poly.type
_entity_poly.pdbx_seq_one_letter_code
_entity_poly.pdbx_strand_id
1 'polypeptide(L)' 'MLPLLVRENDYIFKPSTSRYAMLAMVDVLATELAMANKTQAKGKLRRIKLALDSHRGGVDRQPLGD' A
#
# COMPACT_ATOMS: atom_id res chain seq x y z
N MET A 1 19.28 3.65 -7.90
CA MET A 1 19.12 2.30 -7.31
C MET A 1 18.73 2.47 -5.86
N LEU A 2 17.70 1.77 -5.38
CA LEU A 2 17.31 1.76 -3.98
C LEU A 2 18.08 0.64 -3.27
N PRO A 3 18.91 0.92 -2.25
CA PRO A 3 19.68 -0.11 -1.57
C PRO A 3 18.80 -0.74 -0.48
N LEU A 4 17.98 -1.72 -0.86
CA LEU A 4 17.21 -2.52 0.10
C LEU A 4 17.79 -3.94 0.13
N LEU A 5 18.87 -4.08 0.90
CA LEU A 5 19.57 -5.35 1.09
C LEU A 5 19.17 -5.92 2.46
N VAL A 6 17.99 -6.52 2.51
CA VAL A 6 17.47 -7.17 3.73
C VAL A 6 17.76 -8.66 3.64
N ARG A 7 18.59 -9.17 4.56
CA ARG A 7 18.75 -10.62 4.78
C ARG A 7 17.52 -11.12 5.52
N GLU A 8 16.57 -11.70 4.79
CA GLU A 8 15.41 -12.35 5.40
C GLU A 8 15.76 -13.77 5.89
N ASN A 9 15.00 -14.21 6.90
CA ASN A 9 14.96 -15.60 7.35
C ASN A 9 13.79 -16.29 6.62
N ASP A 10 13.95 -17.53 6.15
CA ASP A 10 12.99 -18.24 5.26
C ASP A 10 11.57 -18.45 5.85
N TYR A 11 11.36 -18.08 7.12
CA TYR A 11 10.09 -18.28 7.82
C TYR A 11 9.22 -17.00 7.81
N ILE A 12 8.38 -16.86 6.79
CA ILE A 12 7.51 -15.70 6.56
C ILE A 12 6.39 -15.52 7.59
N PHE A 13 6.04 -16.56 8.34
CA PHE A 13 4.91 -16.56 9.29
C PHE A 13 5.26 -16.15 10.72
N LYS A 14 6.55 -16.09 11.09
CA LYS A 14 6.95 -15.73 12.46
C LYS A 14 7.00 -14.21 12.60
N PRO A 15 6.13 -13.55 13.38
CA PRO A 15 6.20 -12.10 13.56
C PRO A 15 7.60 -11.72 14.07
N SER A 16 8.35 -10.96 13.27
CA SER A 16 9.69 -10.48 13.60
C SER A 16 9.73 -8.96 13.39
N THR A 17 10.49 -8.27 14.24
CA THR A 17 10.71 -6.83 14.12
C THR A 17 11.27 -6.46 12.75
N SER A 18 12.13 -7.31 12.17
CA SER A 18 12.68 -7.10 10.83
C SER A 18 11.60 -7.07 9.73
N ARG A 19 10.55 -7.89 9.83
CA ARG A 19 9.45 -7.88 8.84
C ARG A 19 8.61 -6.63 8.94
N TYR A 20 8.29 -6.19 10.17
CA TYR A 20 7.57 -4.94 10.37
C TYR A 20 8.38 -3.74 9.87
N ALA A 21 9.70 -3.72 10.10
CA ALA A 21 10.59 -2.70 9.57
C ALA A 21 10.63 -2.68 8.03
N MET A 22 10.66 -3.86 7.40
CA MET A 22 10.60 -3.98 5.95
C MET A 22 9.26 -3.47 5.39
N LEU A 23 8.13 -3.84 6.01
CA LEU A 23 6.81 -3.36 5.59
C LEU A 23 6.72 -1.82 5.69
N ALA A 24 7.21 -1.24 6.79
CA ALA A 24 7.29 0.21 6.93
C ALA A 24 8.18 0.86 5.84
N MET A 25 9.31 0.25 5.49
CA MET A 25 10.14 0.72 4.38
C MET A 25 9.42 0.65 3.03
N VAL A 26 8.67 -0.43 2.76
CA VAL A 26 7.85 -0.57 1.55
C VAL A 26 6.80 0.54 1.49
N ASP A 27 6.15 0.87 2.60
CA ASP A 27 5.16 1.95 2.67
C ASP A 27 5.79 3.32 2.37
N VAL A 28 6.98 3.60 2.89
CA VAL A 28 7.73 4.83 2.60
C VAL A 28 8.02 4.93 1.10
N LEU A 29 8.55 3.87 0.48
CA LEU A 29 8.85 3.86 -0.95
C LEU A 29 7.61 4.00 -1.83
N ALA A 30 6.52 3.33 -1.46
CA ALA A 30 5.25 3.44 -2.16
C ALA A 30 4.69 4.86 -2.07
N THR A 31 4.81 5.51 -0.90
CA THR A 31 4.38 6.89 -0.66
C THR A 31 5.20 7.88 -1.49
N GLU A 32 6.52 7.77 -1.48
CA GLU A 32 7.41 8.62 -2.30
C GLU A 32 7.08 8.48 -3.80
N LEU A 33 6.88 7.25 -4.28
CA LEU A 33 6.50 7.00 -5.68
C LEU A 33 5.11 7.58 -6.02
N ALA A 34 4.15 7.48 -5.10
CA ALA A 34 2.83 8.06 -5.26
C ALA A 34 2.88 9.59 -5.27
N MET A 35 3.71 10.19 -4.44
CA MET A 35 3.95 11.64 -4.38
C MET A 35 4.65 12.16 -5.62
N ALA A 36 5.53 11.38 -6.24
CA ALA A 36 6.12 11.70 -7.55
C ALA A 36 5.10 11.60 -8.70
N ASN A 37 4.07 10.74 -8.57
CA ASN A 37 3.10 10.44 -9.63
C ASN A 37 1.64 10.71 -9.23
N LYS A 38 1.39 11.84 -8.55
CA LYS A 38 0.10 12.14 -7.87
C LYS A 38 -1.15 11.90 -8.71
N THR A 39 -1.18 12.39 -9.95
CA THR A 39 -2.36 12.28 -10.83
C THR A 39 -2.68 10.81 -11.16
N GLN A 40 -1.66 10.02 -11.50
CA GLN A 40 -1.83 8.60 -11.81
C GLN A 40 -2.21 7.81 -10.55
N ALA A 41 -1.58 8.10 -9.41
CA ALA A 41 -1.89 7.47 -8.13
C ALA A 41 -3.35 7.72 -7.72
N LYS A 42 -3.80 8.98 -7.75
CA LYS A 42 -5.18 9.37 -7.45
C LYS A 42 -6.19 8.69 -8.39
N GLY A 43 -5.87 8.61 -9.69
CA GLY A 43 -6.70 7.91 -10.67
C GLY A 43 -6.84 6.41 -10.37
N LYS A 44 -5.74 5.74 -9.96
CA LYS A 44 -5.76 4.33 -9.56
C LYS A 44 -6.60 4.12 -8.30
N LEU A 45 -6.40 4.91 -7.25
CA LEU A 45 -7.19 4.84 -6.00
C LEU A 45 -8.68 5.02 -6.25
N ARG A 46 -9.05 5.97 -7.11
CA ARG A 46 -10.46 6.18 -7.48
C ARG A 46 -11.07 4.98 -8.18
N ARG A 47 -10.34 4.31 -9.09
CA ARG A 47 -10.82 3.08 -9.75
C ARG A 47 -10.99 1.93 -8.76
N ILE A 48 -10.05 1.77 -7.83
CA ILE A 48 -10.13 0.77 -6.77
C ILE A 48 -11.37 1.03 -5.90
N LYS A 49 -11.60 2.28 -5.48
CA LYS A 49 -12.81 2.66 -4.74
C LYS A 49 -14.07 2.27 -5.51
N LEU A 50 -14.18 2.65 -6.79
CA LEU A 50 -15.35 2.36 -7.60
C LEU A 50 -15.63 0.84 -7.70
N ALA A 51 -14.57 0.03 -7.85
CA ALA A 51 -14.69 -1.42 -7.87
C ALA A 51 -15.16 -1.98 -6.51
N LEU A 52 -14.60 -1.48 -5.40
CA LEU A 52 -14.99 -1.88 -4.04
C LEU A 52 -16.43 -1.46 -3.71
N ASP A 53 -16.81 -0.23 -4.05
CA ASP A 53 -18.17 0.28 -3.85
C ASP A 53 -19.19 -0.53 -4.65
N SER A 54 -18.83 -0.92 -5.89
CA SER A 54 -19.66 -1.79 -6.73
C SER A 54 -19.80 -3.18 -6.13
N HIS A 55 -18.71 -3.74 -5.59
CA HIS A 55 -18.74 -5.05 -4.94
C HIS A 55 -19.55 -5.04 -3.63
N ARG A 56 -19.50 -3.95 -2.86
CA ARG A 56 -20.16 -3.81 -1.54
C ARG A 56 -21.64 -3.44 -1.59
N GLY A 57 -22.24 -3.29 -2.78
CA GLY A 57 -23.68 -3.06 -2.89
C GLY A 57 -24.14 -1.63 -2.57
N GLY A 58 -23.26 -0.63 -2.66
CA GLY A 58 -23.63 0.79 -2.77
C GLY A 58 -24.16 1.51 -1.52
N VAL A 59 -24.60 0.82 -0.47
CA VAL A 59 -25.22 1.44 0.72
C VAL A 59 -24.17 1.91 1.75
N ASP A 60 -23.05 1.19 1.89
CA ASP A 60 -21.97 1.52 2.84
C ASP A 60 -20.76 2.14 2.14
N ARG A 61 -20.96 3.30 1.50
CA ARG A 61 -19.84 4.09 0.94
C ARG A 61 -19.01 4.66 2.07
N GLN A 62 -17.93 3.98 2.43
CA GLN A 62 -16.94 4.51 3.38
C GLN A 62 -16.19 5.69 2.73
N PRO A 63 -15.97 6.79 3.49
CA PRO A 63 -15.08 7.84 3.03
C PRO A 63 -13.70 7.23 2.78
N LEU A 64 -13.08 7.56 1.65
CA LEU A 64 -11.62 7.43 1.61
C LEU A 64 -11.16 8.56 2.52
N GLY A 65 -10.42 8.23 3.57
CA GLY A 65 -9.75 9.23 4.39
C GLY A 65 -9.00 10.24 3.52
N ASP A 66 -8.84 11.43 4.06
CA ASP A 66 -8.25 12.61 3.41
C ASP A 66 -6.90 12.34 2.72
#